data_AF-A0A925IAF6-F1
#
_entry.id   AF-A0A925IAF6-F1
#
_cell.length_a   1.000
_cell.length_b   1.000
_cell.length_c   1.000
_cell.angle_alpha   90.00
_cell.angle_beta   90.00
_cell.angle_gamma   90.00
#
_symmetry.space_group_name_H-M   'P 1'
#
loop_
_entity.id
_entity.type
_entity.pdbx_description
1 polymer ?
#
loop_
_entity_poly.entity_id
_entity_poly.type
_entity_poly.pdbx_seq_one_letter_code
_entity_poly.pdbx_strand_id
1 'polypeptide(L)'
;KLSLLNSLVHPLTIADAEKWMQQQTSAYMIKEAALVFETDVWKHLDKVIGVSAPYELRLQRTMQRDGISEEAVKARMSKQMNEEEKMKRCDFVLYNDEQHLLIPQVIALHERLLAEAGK
;
A
#
# COMPACT_ATOMS: atom_id res chain seq x y z
N LYS A 1 23.48 -3.25 -9.26
CA LYS A 1 23.55 -3.68 -7.84
C LYS A 1 22.16 -3.90 -7.25
N LEU A 2 21.27 -2.89 -7.23
CA LEU A 2 19.90 -3.03 -6.70
C LEU A 2 19.04 -4.06 -7.47
N SER A 3 19.05 -4.04 -8.80
CA SER A 3 18.29 -5.00 -9.62
C SER A 3 18.70 -6.47 -9.35
N LEU A 4 19.99 -6.75 -9.20
CA LEU A 4 20.49 -8.09 -8.87
C LEU A 4 20.10 -8.52 -7.45
N LEU A 5 20.14 -7.61 -6.48
CA LEU A 5 19.66 -7.89 -5.13
C LEU A 5 18.17 -8.23 -5.16
N ASN A 6 17.37 -7.40 -5.82
CA ASN A 6 15.93 -7.59 -5.96
C ASN A 6 15.60 -8.92 -6.66
N SER A 7 16.33 -9.32 -7.70
CA SER A 7 16.09 -10.60 -8.39
C SER A 7 16.37 -11.84 -7.53
N LEU A 8 17.26 -11.72 -6.53
CA LEU A 8 17.55 -12.81 -5.59
C LEU A 8 16.57 -12.84 -4.42
N VAL A 9 16.15 -11.67 -3.93
CA VAL A 9 15.31 -11.55 -2.74
C VAL A 9 13.83 -11.76 -3.06
N HIS A 10 13.31 -11.17 -4.13
CA HIS A 10 11.86 -11.22 -4.42
C HIS A 10 11.28 -12.63 -4.57
N PRO A 11 11.92 -13.61 -5.25
CA PRO A 11 11.35 -14.95 -5.36
C PRO A 11 11.16 -15.62 -3.99
N LEU A 12 12.13 -15.45 -3.08
CA LEU A 12 12.08 -16.05 -1.75
C LEU A 12 11.05 -15.37 -0.86
N THR A 13 10.96 -14.04 -0.89
CA THR A 13 9.98 -13.30 -0.08
C THR A 13 8.55 -13.47 -0.59
N ILE A 14 8.35 -13.64 -1.90
CA ILE A 14 7.05 -13.97 -2.47
C ILE A 14 6.62 -15.38 -2.03
N ALA A 15 7.49 -16.38 -2.16
CA ALA A 15 7.17 -17.74 -1.75
C ALA A 15 6.86 -17.86 -0.25
N ASP A 16 7.60 -17.14 0.59
CA ASP A 16 7.34 -17.08 2.03
C ASP A 16 5.99 -16.40 2.34
N ALA A 17 5.69 -15.29 1.67
CA ALA A 17 4.39 -14.61 1.80
C ALA A 17 3.23 -15.50 1.36
N GLU A 18 3.36 -16.22 0.24
CA GLU A 18 2.33 -17.16 -0.24
C GLU A 18 2.10 -18.30 0.76
N LYS A 19 3.18 -18.86 1.31
CA LYS A 19 3.09 -19.91 2.33
C LYS A 19 2.41 -19.39 3.61
N TRP A 20 2.74 -18.18 4.03
CA TRP A 20 2.07 -17.54 5.17
C TRP A 20 0.58 -17.30 4.89
N MET A 21 0.24 -16.83 3.69
CA MET A 21 -1.15 -16.60 3.27
C MET A 21 -1.98 -17.89 3.28
N GLN A 22 -1.43 -19.01 2.83
CA GLN A 22 -2.11 -20.31 2.84
C GLN A 22 -2.43 -20.84 4.25
N GLN A 23 -1.77 -20.32 5.28
CA GLN A 23 -2.00 -20.71 6.67
C GLN A 23 -3.05 -19.86 7.38
N GLN A 24 -3.53 -18.78 6.74
CA GLN A 24 -4.51 -17.88 7.35
C GLN A 24 -5.91 -18.46 7.24
N THR A 25 -6.70 -18.27 8.30
CA THR A 25 -8.12 -18.69 8.37
C THR A 25 -9.07 -17.49 8.41
N SER A 26 -8.55 -16.28 8.23
CA SER A 26 -9.36 -15.06 8.18
C SER A 26 -10.16 -15.00 6.87
N ALA A 27 -11.28 -14.27 6.88
CA ALA A 27 -12.12 -14.10 5.70
C ALA A 27 -11.38 -13.43 4.53
N TYR A 28 -10.40 -12.57 4.82
CA TYR A 28 -9.49 -12.00 3.83
C TYR A 28 -8.12 -11.76 4.45
N MET A 29 -7.13 -11.47 3.62
CA MET A 29 -5.76 -11.12 4.01
C MET A 29 -5.38 -9.76 3.44
N ILE A 30 -4.50 -9.03 4.14
CA ILE A 30 -3.97 -7.75 3.69
C ILE A 30 -2.49 -7.90 3.38
N LYS A 31 -2.10 -7.55 2.14
CA LYS A 31 -0.71 -7.44 1.72
C LYS A 31 -0.33 -5.96 1.62
N GLU A 32 0.59 -5.52 2.46
CA GLU A 32 1.14 -4.16 2.38
C GLU A 32 2.32 -4.13 1.40
N ALA A 33 2.31 -3.18 0.46
CA ALA A 33 3.47 -2.88 -0.36
C ALA A 33 3.45 -1.41 -0.77
N ALA A 34 4.63 -0.79 -0.85
CA ALA A 34 4.77 0.61 -1.24
C ALA A 34 4.73 0.83 -2.77
N LEU A 35 5.01 -0.20 -3.57
CA LEU A 35 5.17 -0.14 -5.03
C LEU A 35 4.23 -1.12 -5.74
N VAL A 36 2.94 -1.10 -5.38
CA VAL A 36 1.95 -2.10 -5.80
C VAL A 36 1.79 -2.15 -7.33
N PHE A 37 1.77 -1.00 -7.99
CA PHE A 37 1.56 -0.92 -9.45
C PHE A 37 2.86 -1.03 -10.23
N GLU A 38 3.94 -0.45 -9.71
CA GLU A 38 5.26 -0.45 -10.35
C GLU A 38 5.91 -1.83 -10.37
N THR A 39 5.52 -2.72 -9.45
CA THR A 39 6.00 -4.10 -9.38
C THR A 39 4.99 -5.13 -9.88
N ASP A 40 3.88 -4.68 -10.49
CA ASP A 40 2.81 -5.54 -10.99
C ASP A 40 2.15 -6.48 -9.95
N VAL A 41 2.42 -6.28 -8.66
CA VAL A 41 1.88 -7.10 -7.56
C VAL A 41 0.35 -7.05 -7.52
N TRP A 42 -0.26 -5.95 -7.95
CA TRP A 42 -1.72 -5.81 -8.07
C TRP A 42 -2.38 -6.92 -8.90
N LYS A 43 -1.66 -7.53 -9.86
CA LYS A 43 -2.18 -8.63 -10.68
C LYS A 43 -2.44 -9.92 -9.88
N HIS A 44 -1.89 -10.00 -8.67
CA HIS A 44 -2.03 -11.13 -7.76
C HIS A 44 -2.89 -10.77 -6.53
N LEU A 45 -3.68 -9.69 -6.62
CA LEU A 45 -4.58 -9.25 -5.56
C LEU A 45 -6.01 -9.18 -6.09
N ASP A 46 -6.98 -9.55 -5.25
CA ASP A 46 -8.40 -9.45 -5.59
C ASP A 46 -8.89 -8.00 -5.59
N LYS A 47 -8.31 -7.18 -4.69
CA LYS A 47 -8.63 -5.77 -4.46
C LYS A 47 -7.38 -4.98 -4.09
N VAL A 48 -7.31 -3.73 -4.52
CA VAL A 48 -6.27 -2.77 -4.14
C VAL A 48 -6.88 -1.60 -3.37
N ILE A 49 -6.33 -1.36 -2.17
CA ILE A 49 -6.72 -0.25 -1.30
C ILE A 49 -5.64 0.83 -1.35
N GLY A 50 -5.99 2.01 -1.82
CA GLY A 50 -5.14 3.20 -1.76
C GLY A 50 -5.37 3.97 -0.45
N VAL A 51 -4.30 4.41 0.20
CA VAL A 51 -4.38 5.40 1.29
C VAL A 51 -3.80 6.70 0.78
N SER A 52 -4.63 7.74 0.76
CA SER A 52 -4.28 9.07 0.23
C SER A 52 -4.15 10.09 1.36
N ALA A 53 -3.21 11.01 1.19
CA ALA A 53 -3.05 12.18 2.03
C ALA A 53 -2.44 13.34 1.23
N PRO A 54 -2.73 14.61 1.59
CA PRO A 54 -2.14 15.77 0.96
C PRO A 54 -0.62 15.68 0.88
N TYR A 55 -0.05 16.20 -0.22
CA TYR A 55 1.38 16.13 -0.49
C TYR A 55 2.22 16.69 0.68
N GLU A 56 1.87 17.88 1.16
CA GLU A 56 2.58 18.54 2.26
C GLU A 56 2.53 17.72 3.56
N LEU A 57 1.39 17.09 3.84
CA LEU A 57 1.24 16.26 5.03
C LEU A 57 2.12 15.00 4.95
N ARG A 58 2.19 14.37 3.77
CA ARG A 58 3.08 13.22 3.55
C ARG A 58 4.54 13.61 3.68
N LEU A 59 4.93 14.76 3.13
CA LEU A 59 6.26 15.32 3.22
C LEU A 59 6.67 15.54 4.68
N GLN A 60 5.85 16.30 5.43
CA GLN A 60 6.06 16.58 6.84
C GLN A 60 6.16 15.30 7.68
N ARG A 61 5.21 14.36 7.54
CA ARG A 61 5.21 13.11 8.29
C ARG A 61 6.45 12.26 8.01
N THR A 62 6.90 12.20 6.76
CA THR A 62 8.09 11.42 6.38
C THR A 62 9.36 12.05 6.95
N MET A 63 9.48 13.39 6.89
CA MET A 63 10.60 14.10 7.51
C MET A 63 10.66 13.85 9.03
N GLN A 64 9.53 13.98 9.71
CA GLN A 64 9.45 13.80 11.16
C GLN A 64 9.74 12.36 11.59
N ARG A 65 9.23 11.37 10.84
CA ARG A 65 9.40 9.95 11.16
C ARG A 65 10.81 9.44 10.86
N ASP A 66 11.34 9.78 9.69
CA ASP A 66 12.61 9.22 9.20
C ASP A 66 13.83 10.08 9.56
N GLY A 67 13.62 11.33 10.02
CA GLY A 67 14.70 12.25 10.40
C GLY A 67 15.55 12.72 9.22
N ILE A 68 14.98 12.78 8.01
CA ILE A 68 15.68 13.12 6.76
C ILE A 68 15.26 14.47 6.21
N SER A 69 16.09 15.05 5.33
CA SER A 69 15.82 16.34 4.72
C SER A 69 14.63 16.29 3.76
N GLU A 70 14.02 17.45 3.52
CA GLU A 70 12.92 17.63 2.59
C GLU A 70 13.29 17.16 1.18
N GLU A 71 14.50 17.48 0.71
CA GLU A 71 15.02 17.08 -0.59
C GLU A 71 15.13 15.56 -0.71
N ALA A 72 15.56 14.89 0.36
CA ALA A 72 15.65 13.44 0.39
C ALA A 72 14.26 12.79 0.31
N VAL A 73 13.26 13.35 0.98
CA VAL A 73 11.86 12.88 0.87
C VAL A 73 11.33 13.12 -0.54
N LYS A 74 11.48 14.33 -1.09
CA LYS A 74 11.05 14.68 -2.45
C LYS A 74 11.67 13.75 -3.50
N ALA A 75 12.97 13.44 -3.37
CA ALA A 75 13.67 12.53 -4.26
C ALA A 75 13.20 11.06 -4.14
N ARG A 76 12.62 10.65 -3.01
CA ARG A 76 11.97 9.34 -2.85
C ARG A 76 10.58 9.35 -3.45
N MET A 77 9.79 10.39 -3.19
CA MET A 77 8.43 10.52 -3.71
C MET A 77 8.41 10.62 -5.24
N SER A 78 9.40 11.27 -5.86
CA SER A 78 9.50 11.39 -7.32
C SER A 78 9.80 10.08 -8.06
N LYS A 79 10.19 9.02 -7.35
CA LYS A 79 10.42 7.68 -7.91
C LYS A 79 9.17 6.82 -7.92
N GLN A 80 8.07 7.29 -7.35
CA GLN A 80 6.80 6.58 -7.28
C GLN A 80 5.84 7.09 -8.36
N MET A 81 4.83 6.30 -8.67
CA MET A 81 3.72 6.70 -9.53
C MET A 81 3.03 7.97 -9.01
N ASN A 82 2.51 8.78 -9.93
CA ASN A 82 1.71 9.94 -9.60
C ASN A 82 0.52 9.54 -8.68
N GLU A 83 0.29 10.30 -7.61
CA GLU A 83 -0.72 9.98 -6.60
C GLU A 83 -2.12 9.87 -7.18
N GLU A 84 -2.51 10.80 -8.06
CA GLU A 84 -3.85 10.86 -8.65
C GLU A 84 -4.09 9.65 -9.56
N GLU A 85 -3.11 9.30 -10.38
CA GLU A 85 -3.16 8.11 -11.24
C GLU A 85 -3.20 6.82 -10.42
N LYS A 86 -2.39 6.76 -9.35
CA LYS A 86 -2.35 5.63 -8.43
C LYS A 86 -3.72 5.41 -7.77
N MET A 87 -4.35 6.48 -7.27
CA MET A 87 -5.67 6.39 -6.63
C MET A 87 -6.77 5.99 -7.61
N LYS A 88 -6.70 6.43 -8.88
CA LYS A 88 -7.65 6.01 -9.93
C LYS A 88 -7.59 4.51 -10.26
N ARG A 89 -6.48 3.84 -9.95
CA ARG A 89 -6.30 2.41 -10.19
C ARG A 89 -6.68 1.53 -9.00
N CYS A 90 -6.98 2.12 -7.84
CA CYS A 90 -7.39 1.37 -6.65
C CYS A 90 -8.89 1.08 -6.68
N ASP A 91 -9.29 -0.10 -6.17
CA ASP A 91 -10.70 -0.44 -5.95
C ASP A 91 -11.32 0.42 -4.83
N PHE A 92 -10.51 0.76 -3.83
CA PHE A 92 -10.92 1.54 -2.67
C PHE A 92 -9.89 2.62 -2.35
N VAL A 93 -10.35 3.77 -1.86
CA VAL A 93 -9.48 4.86 -1.39
C VAL A 93 -9.90 5.26 0.01
N LEU A 94 -8.93 5.28 0.93
CA LEU A 94 -9.06 5.80 2.29
C LEU A 94 -8.30 7.13 2.39
N TYR A 95 -8.91 8.11 3.04
CA TYR A 95 -8.29 9.43 3.27
C TYR A 95 -7.71 9.50 4.69
N ASN A 96 -6.40 9.73 4.76
CA ASN A 96 -5.65 9.96 6.00
C ASN A 96 -5.07 11.38 6.01
N ASP A 97 -5.97 12.35 5.87
CA ASP A 97 -5.68 13.75 5.54
C ASP A 97 -5.91 14.74 6.71
N GLU A 98 -6.17 14.21 7.92
CA GLU A 98 -6.52 14.98 9.13
C GLU A 98 -7.86 15.72 9.05
N GLN A 99 -8.62 15.51 7.97
CA GLN A 99 -9.97 16.07 7.80
C GLN A 99 -11.02 14.96 7.95
N HIS A 100 -10.74 13.78 7.40
CA HIS A 100 -11.60 12.62 7.51
C HIS A 100 -11.17 11.72 8.65
N LEU A 101 -12.14 11.24 9.44
CA LEU A 101 -11.87 10.23 10.46
C LEU A 101 -11.50 8.91 9.77
N LEU A 102 -10.29 8.41 10.03
CA LEU A 102 -9.78 7.21 9.37
C LEU A 102 -10.47 5.93 9.86
N ILE A 103 -10.70 5.81 11.17
CA ILE A 103 -11.26 4.59 11.77
C ILE A 103 -12.65 4.24 11.20
N PRO A 104 -13.60 5.18 11.09
CA PRO A 104 -14.90 4.88 10.46
C PRO A 104 -14.78 4.42 9.00
N GLN A 105 -13.86 5.01 8.22
CA GLN A 105 -13.63 4.57 6.83
C GLN A 105 -13.09 3.13 6.77
N VAL A 106 -12.17 2.78 7.66
CA VAL A 106 -11.61 1.42 7.76
C VAL A 106 -12.68 0.41 8.17
N ILE A 107 -13.53 0.74 9.15
CA ILE A 107 -14.62 -0.14 9.60
C ILE A 107 -15.62 -0.39 8.46
N ALA A 108 -16.05 0.67 7.78
CA ALA A 108 -16.98 0.55 6.65
C ALA A 108 -16.39 -0.32 5.51
N LEU A 109 -15.10 -0.16 5.22
CA LEU A 109 -14.41 -0.99 4.24
C LEU A 109 -14.29 -2.45 4.71
N HIS A 110 -13.98 -2.68 5.99
CA HIS A 110 -13.90 -4.01 6.58
C HIS A 110 -15.23 -4.77 6.45
N GLU A 111 -16.36 -4.13 6.82
CA GLU A 111 -17.70 -4.74 6.70
C GLU A 111 -18.01 -5.11 5.25
N ARG A 112 -17.66 -4.24 4.31
CA ARG A 112 -17.82 -4.52 2.88
C ARG A 112 -16.98 -5.71 2.41
N LEU A 113 -15.70 -5.76 2.81
CA LEU A 113 -14.82 -6.87 2.46
C LEU A 113 -15.29 -8.21 3.06
N LEU A 114 -15.80 -8.21 4.30
CA LEU A 114 -16.40 -9.39 4.90
C LEU A 114 -17.62 -9.89 4.12
N ALA A 115 -18.47 -8.98 3.65
CA ALA A 115 -19.65 -9.33 2.86
C ALA A 115 -19.29 -9.86 1.46
N GLU A 116 -18.17 -9.41 0.87
CA GLU A 116 -17.65 -9.90 -0.41
C GLU A 116 -16.94 -11.26 -0.27
N ALA A 117 -16.21 -11.49 0.83
CA ALA A 117 -15.46 -12.72 1.08
C ALA A 117 -16.34 -13.94 1.45
N GLY A 118 -17.59 -13.72 1.88
CA GLY A 118 -18.54 -14.78 2.23
C GLY A 118 -19.32 -15.37 1.04
N LYS A 119 -19.01 -14.97 -0.20
CA LYS A 119 -19.60 -15.49 -1.44
C LYS A 119 -18.61 -16.36 -2.19
#